data_AF-A0A950B3V4-F1
#
_entry.id   AF-A0A950B3V4-F1
#
_cell.length_a   1.000
_cell.length_b   1.000
_cell.length_c   1.000
_cell.angle_alpha   90.00
_cell.angle_beta   90.00
_cell.angle_gamma   90.00
#
_symmetry.space_group_name_H-M   'P 1'
#
loop_
_entity.id
_entity.type
_entity.pdbx_description
1 polymer ?
#
loop_
_entity_poly.entity_id
_entity_poly.type
_entity_poly.pdbx_seq_one_letter_code
_entity_poly.pdbx_strand_id
1 'polypeptide(L)'
;ERSLWDNGQFVTTNIVVRTAFLNDHPDVVRDVLVGQYKANQFLQQYPSDSQTIVNNFIGQATGKPLAPGVVATAWTHMAFTNDPIARSLAIDAQHAQAVGLLDPSVNLDGIYDLRLINDVLAQFGQPPVAAG
;
A
#
# COMPACT_ATOMS: atom_id res chain seq x y z
N GLU A 1 -7.24 -11.45 13.25
CA GLU A 1 -7.45 -10.25 12.40
C GLU A 1 -7.80 -10.59 10.97
N ARG A 2 -6.98 -11.31 10.18
CA ARG A 2 -7.30 -11.68 8.79
C ARG A 2 -8.71 -12.27 8.60
N SER A 3 -9.19 -13.10 9.52
CA SER A 3 -10.56 -13.68 9.47
C SER A 3 -11.71 -12.67 9.56
N LEU A 4 -11.43 -11.41 9.86
CA LEU A 4 -12.42 -10.32 9.93
C LEU A 4 -12.62 -9.62 8.57
N TRP A 5 -11.82 -9.99 7.55
CA TRP A 5 -11.78 -9.31 6.27
C TRP A 5 -12.13 -10.25 5.13
N ASP A 6 -12.82 -9.72 4.12
CA ASP A 6 -13.09 -10.43 2.86
C ASP A 6 -11.78 -10.95 2.27
N ASN A 7 -11.73 -12.23 1.90
CA ASN A 7 -10.54 -12.93 1.41
C ASN A 7 -9.31 -12.90 2.34
N GLY A 8 -9.46 -12.50 3.59
CA GLY A 8 -8.36 -12.37 4.53
C GLY A 8 -7.41 -11.18 4.26
N GLN A 9 -7.84 -10.22 3.45
CA GLN A 9 -7.01 -9.13 2.94
C GLN A 9 -7.51 -7.76 3.41
N PHE A 10 -6.58 -6.93 3.86
CA PHE A 10 -6.84 -5.56 4.27
C PHE A 10 -5.63 -4.67 4.04
N VAL A 11 -5.87 -3.42 3.69
CA VAL A 11 -4.81 -2.44 3.43
C VAL A 11 -4.24 -1.94 4.75
N THR A 12 -2.91 -1.97 4.87
CA THR A 12 -2.19 -1.39 6.02
C THR A 12 -1.37 -0.17 5.61
N THR A 13 -1.19 0.08 4.32
CA THR A 13 -0.41 1.21 3.79
C THR A 13 -1.02 1.67 2.47
N ASN A 14 -1.30 2.98 2.38
CA ASN A 14 -1.75 3.65 1.17
C ASN A 14 -0.72 4.69 0.73
N ILE A 15 -0.59 4.90 -0.59
CA ILE A 15 0.10 6.07 -1.13
C ILE A 15 -0.93 7.18 -1.26
N VAL A 16 -0.66 8.32 -0.64
CA VAL A 16 -1.55 9.48 -0.65
C VAL A 16 -0.81 10.67 -1.25
N VAL A 17 -1.47 11.37 -2.16
CA VAL A 17 -0.98 12.59 -2.77
C VAL A 17 -1.97 13.72 -2.54
N ARG A 18 -1.47 14.94 -2.36
CA ARG A 18 -2.33 16.12 -2.30
C ARG A 18 -2.99 16.34 -3.65
N THR A 19 -4.31 16.51 -3.68
CA THR A 19 -5.09 16.71 -4.91
C THR A 19 -4.53 17.83 -5.80
N ALA A 20 -4.17 18.99 -5.22
CA ALA A 20 -3.56 20.08 -5.98
C ALA A 20 -2.26 19.66 -6.67
N PHE A 21 -1.39 18.92 -5.97
CA PHE A 21 -0.12 18.44 -6.53
C PHE A 21 -0.35 17.41 -7.64
N LEU A 22 -1.32 16.50 -7.47
CA LEU A 22 -1.70 15.56 -8.52
C LEU A 22 -2.19 16.27 -9.79
N ASN A 23 -2.96 17.35 -9.63
CA ASN A 23 -3.46 18.12 -10.77
C ASN A 23 -2.35 18.91 -11.47
N ASP A 24 -1.42 19.51 -10.70
CA ASP A 24 -0.35 20.35 -11.23
C ASP A 24 0.82 19.52 -11.78
N HIS A 25 1.08 18.34 -11.22
CA HIS A 25 2.24 17.48 -11.51
C HIS A 25 1.87 15.99 -11.69
N PRO A 26 0.93 15.65 -12.61
CA PRO A 26 0.50 14.27 -12.81
C PRO A 26 1.63 13.35 -13.32
N ASP A 27 2.59 13.92 -14.06
CA ASP A 27 3.79 13.25 -14.54
C ASP A 27 4.69 12.78 -13.39
N VAL A 28 4.94 13.66 -12.41
CA VAL A 28 5.74 13.32 -11.23
C VAL A 28 5.05 12.25 -10.39
N VAL A 29 3.73 12.34 -10.20
CA VAL A 29 2.97 11.31 -9.48
C VAL A 29 3.04 9.97 -10.21
N ARG A 30 2.91 9.98 -11.54
CA ARG A 30 3.07 8.78 -12.36
C ARG A 30 4.45 8.16 -12.20
N ASP A 31 5.52 8.95 -12.18
CA ASP A 31 6.88 8.44 -12.00
C ASP A 31 7.09 7.81 -10.61
N VAL A 32 6.49 8.39 -9.56
CA VAL A 32 6.46 7.77 -8.22
C VAL A 32 5.73 6.42 -8.27
N LEU A 33 4.60 6.32 -8.96
CA LEU A 33 3.85 5.07 -9.10
C LEU A 33 4.61 4.02 -9.92
N VAL A 34 5.36 4.42 -10.95
CA VAL A 34 6.29 3.52 -11.68
C VAL A 34 7.38 3.01 -10.74
N GLY A 35 7.94 3.89 -9.91
CA GLY A 35 8.91 3.52 -8.87
C GLY A 35 8.34 2.50 -7.89
N GLN A 36 7.13 2.76 -7.39
CA GLN A 36 6.42 1.86 -6.48
C GLN A 36 6.14 0.50 -7.13
N TYR A 37 5.68 0.48 -8.39
CA TYR A 37 5.45 -0.75 -9.14
C TYR A 37 6.73 -1.61 -9.18
N LYS A 38 7.86 -0.99 -9.55
CA LYS A 38 9.16 -1.67 -9.63
C LYS A 38 9.64 -2.13 -8.26
N ALA A 39 9.42 -1.35 -7.21
CA ALA A 39 9.75 -1.74 -5.85
C ALA A 39 8.95 -2.98 -5.41
N ASN A 40 7.63 -3.00 -5.65
CA ASN A 40 6.79 -4.17 -5.40
C ASN A 40 7.25 -5.41 -6.18
N GLN A 41 7.61 -5.23 -7.46
CA GLN A 41 8.19 -6.31 -8.27
C GLN A 41 9.51 -6.83 -7.67
N PHE A 42 10.41 -5.94 -7.24
CA PHE A 42 11.67 -6.34 -6.61
C PHE A 42 11.43 -7.11 -5.30
N LEU A 43 10.49 -6.66 -4.46
CA LEU A 43 10.12 -7.33 -3.20
C LEU A 43 9.62 -8.76 -3.43
N GLN A 44 8.88 -8.97 -4.52
CA GLN A 44 8.35 -10.29 -4.90
C GLN A 44 9.41 -11.20 -5.54
N GLN A 45 10.29 -10.64 -6.38
CA GLN A 45 11.32 -11.41 -7.09
C GLN A 45 12.53 -11.74 -6.22
N TYR A 46 12.90 -10.85 -5.31
CA TYR A 46 14.10 -10.94 -4.48
C TYR A 46 13.77 -10.78 -2.99
N PRO A 47 12.97 -11.69 -2.40
CA PRO A 47 12.50 -11.53 -1.02
C PRO A 47 13.64 -11.56 0.01
N SER A 48 14.66 -12.40 -0.17
CA SER A 48 15.81 -12.47 0.77
C SER A 48 16.63 -11.18 0.77
N ASP A 49 16.95 -10.67 -0.41
CA ASP A 49 17.72 -9.42 -0.56
C ASP A 49 16.90 -8.24 -0.02
N SER A 50 15.60 -8.22 -0.31
CA SER A 50 14.67 -7.22 0.21
C SER A 50 14.63 -7.19 1.74
N GLN A 51 14.53 -8.36 2.38
CA GLN A 51 14.54 -8.45 3.84
C GLN A 51 15.85 -7.93 4.44
N THR A 52 16.98 -8.19 3.77
CA THR A 52 18.30 -7.70 4.19
C THR A 52 18.40 -6.18 4.03
N ILE A 53 17.97 -5.64 2.88
CA ILE A 53 17.92 -4.19 2.63
C ILE A 53 17.07 -3.50 3.69
N VAL A 54 15.86 -4.02 3.97
CA VAL A 54 14.96 -3.46 4.98
C VAL A 54 15.58 -3.51 6.38
N ASN A 55 16.16 -4.64 6.80
CA ASN A 55 16.76 -4.74 8.14
C ASN A 55 17.97 -3.79 8.31
N ASN A 56 18.78 -3.65 7.26
CA ASN A 56 19.90 -2.72 7.25
C ASN A 56 19.42 -1.27 7.36
N PHE A 57 18.38 -0.91 6.60
CA PHE A 57 17.79 0.43 6.67
C PHE A 57 17.20 0.72 8.06
N ILE A 58 16.48 -0.24 8.66
CA ILE A 58 16.00 -0.11 10.05
C ILE A 58 17.17 0.13 11.00
N GLY A 59 18.28 -0.60 10.82
CA GLY A 59 19.48 -0.40 11.62
C GLY A 59 20.10 0.98 11.48
N GLN A 60 20.13 1.53 10.27
CA GLN A 60 20.59 2.89 10.02
C GLN A 60 19.65 3.93 10.66
N ALA A 61 18.33 3.76 10.52
CA ALA A 61 17.33 4.71 11.00
C ALA A 61 17.15 4.69 12.53
N THR A 62 17.34 3.54 13.17
CA THR A 62 17.04 3.34 14.61
C THR A 62 18.28 3.07 15.46
N GLY A 63 19.46 2.96 14.84
CA GLY A 63 20.74 2.72 15.50
C GLY A 63 21.13 1.25 15.67
N LYS A 64 20.21 0.29 15.46
CA LYS A 64 20.52 -1.15 15.46
C LYS A 64 19.55 -1.96 14.59
N PRO A 65 20.02 -3.01 13.88
CA PRO A 65 19.13 -3.88 13.12
C PRO A 65 18.20 -4.67 14.05
N LEU A 66 17.11 -5.19 13.50
CA LEU A 66 16.26 -6.13 14.22
C LEU A 66 16.99 -7.46 14.43
N ALA A 67 16.57 -8.20 15.45
CA ALA A 67 17.11 -9.51 15.75
C ALA A 67 16.95 -10.47 14.54
N PRO A 68 17.86 -11.46 14.38
CA PRO A 68 17.76 -12.44 13.32
C PRO A 68 16.37 -13.08 13.26
N GLY A 69 15.82 -13.22 12.06
CA GLY A 69 14.52 -13.85 11.82
C GLY A 69 13.30 -12.95 12.01
N VAL A 70 13.39 -11.82 12.69
CA VAL A 70 12.22 -10.93 12.93
C VAL A 70 11.62 -10.44 11.61
N VAL A 71 12.46 -9.95 10.70
CA VAL A 71 12.02 -9.48 9.37
C VAL A 71 11.43 -10.63 8.56
N ALA A 72 12.06 -11.81 8.59
CA ALA A 72 11.59 -12.99 7.87
C ALA A 72 10.20 -13.43 8.35
N THR A 73 9.99 -13.50 9.66
CA THR A 73 8.67 -13.80 10.25
C THR A 73 7.65 -12.76 9.83
N ALA A 74 7.96 -11.46 9.97
CA ALA A 74 7.05 -10.38 9.58
C ALA A 74 6.67 -10.46 8.08
N TRP A 75 7.63 -10.79 7.21
CA TRP A 75 7.41 -10.92 5.77
C TRP A 75 6.34 -11.97 5.42
N THR A 76 6.25 -13.07 6.17
CA THR A 76 5.21 -14.11 5.95
C THR A 76 3.79 -13.62 6.24
N HIS A 77 3.67 -12.52 6.98
CA HIS A 77 2.39 -11.89 7.31
C HIS A 77 2.02 -10.75 6.37
N MET A 78 2.85 -10.44 5.37
CA MET A 78 2.68 -9.32 4.45
C MET A 78 2.39 -9.80 3.02
N ALA A 79 1.66 -8.96 2.28
CA ALA A 79 1.51 -9.08 0.84
C ALA A 79 1.82 -7.71 0.23
N PHE A 80 2.73 -7.67 -0.75
CA PHE A 80 3.08 -6.46 -1.47
C PHE A 80 2.29 -6.43 -2.77
N THR A 81 1.42 -5.44 -2.93
CA THR A 81 0.50 -5.33 -4.07
C THR A 81 0.39 -3.88 -4.55
N ASN A 82 -0.02 -3.72 -5.80
CA ASN A 82 -0.38 -2.42 -6.38
C ASN A 82 -1.89 -2.12 -6.25
N ASP A 83 -2.68 -3.12 -5.85
CA ASP A 83 -4.10 -2.96 -5.53
C ASP A 83 -4.22 -2.32 -4.14
N PRO A 84 -4.91 -1.17 -4.00
CA PRO A 84 -5.13 -0.54 -2.71
C PRO A 84 -6.10 -1.32 -1.81
N ILE A 85 -6.75 -2.37 -2.30
CA ILE A 85 -7.74 -3.17 -1.58
C ILE A 85 -8.82 -2.24 -1.02
N ALA A 86 -9.33 -1.35 -1.87
CA ALA A 86 -10.09 -0.15 -1.49
C ALA A 86 -11.28 -0.43 -0.55
N ARG A 87 -11.98 -1.54 -0.78
CA ARG A 87 -13.09 -2.01 0.06
C ARG A 87 -12.69 -2.16 1.54
N SER A 88 -11.46 -2.56 1.82
CA SER A 88 -10.98 -2.72 3.20
C SER A 88 -10.91 -1.38 3.94
N LEU A 89 -10.49 -0.29 3.29
CA LEU A 89 -10.51 1.03 3.93
C LEU A 89 -11.93 1.51 4.24
N ALA A 90 -12.88 1.24 3.34
CA ALA A 90 -14.28 1.58 3.56
C ALA A 90 -14.87 0.84 4.78
N ILE A 91 -14.57 -0.45 4.90
CA ILE A 91 -14.97 -1.26 6.07
C ILE A 91 -14.27 -0.75 7.35
N ASP A 92 -12.98 -0.41 7.28
CA ASP A 92 -12.24 0.13 8.42
C ASP A 92 -12.87 1.43 8.95
N ALA A 93 -13.25 2.33 8.04
CA ALA A 93 -13.95 3.56 8.39
C ALA A 93 -15.32 3.29 9.03
N GLN A 94 -16.07 2.30 8.54
CA GLN A 94 -17.33 1.89 9.17
C GLN A 94 -17.11 1.35 10.60
N HIS A 95 -16.06 0.55 10.81
CA HIS A 95 -15.70 0.08 12.15
C HIS A 95 -15.32 1.25 13.08
N ALA A 96 -14.54 2.22 12.58
CA ALA A 96 -14.17 3.40 13.34
C ALA A 96 -15.37 4.28 13.69
N GLN A 97 -16.35 4.44 12.79
CA GLN A 97 -17.60 5.14 13.07
C GLN A 97 -18.44 4.41 14.12
N ALA A 98 -18.55 3.08 14.01
CA ALA A 98 -19.34 2.26 14.93
C ALA A 98 -18.86 2.33 16.39
N VAL A 99 -17.56 2.57 16.60
CA VAL A 99 -16.94 2.72 17.93
C VAL A 99 -16.65 4.18 18.31
N GLY A 100 -17.13 5.15 17.52
CA GLY A 100 -17.02 6.58 17.82
C GLY A 100 -15.64 7.20 17.64
N LEU A 101 -14.74 6.54 16.90
CA LEU A 101 -13.39 7.03 16.57
C LEU A 101 -13.34 7.86 15.28
N LEU A 102 -14.39 7.80 14.46
CA LEU A 102 -14.52 8.59 13.24
C LEU A 102 -15.89 9.27 13.19
N ASP A 103 -15.92 10.53 12.79
CA ASP A 103 -17.17 11.28 12.62
C ASP A 103 -18.06 10.59 11.55
N PRO A 104 -19.33 10.29 11.84
CA PRO A 104 -20.25 9.67 10.89
C PRO A 104 -20.47 10.46 9.59
N SER A 105 -20.15 11.76 9.57
CA SER A 105 -20.24 12.61 8.38
C SER A 105 -19.06 12.48 7.43
N VAL A 106 -17.98 11.79 7.82
CA VAL A 106 -16.83 11.55 6.95
C VAL A 106 -17.25 10.66 5.78
N ASN A 107 -17.13 11.20 4.57
CA ASN A 107 -17.35 10.49 3.32
C ASN A 107 -16.00 10.18 2.64
N LEU A 108 -15.82 8.92 2.24
CA LEU A 108 -14.64 8.43 1.52
C LEU A 108 -14.85 8.35 0.01
N ASP A 109 -16.01 8.75 -0.51
CA ASP A 109 -16.27 8.78 -1.94
C ASP A 109 -15.20 9.60 -2.67
N GLY A 110 -14.61 8.98 -3.70
CA GLY A 110 -13.55 9.59 -4.49
C GLY A 110 -12.17 9.65 -3.82
N ILE A 111 -11.96 9.01 -2.65
CA ILE A 111 -10.65 8.98 -1.99
C ILE A 111 -9.57 8.28 -2.83
N TYR A 112 -9.97 7.37 -3.72
CA TYR A 112 -9.07 6.67 -4.65
C TYR A 112 -9.17 7.26 -6.06
N ASP A 113 -8.09 7.89 -6.52
CA ASP A 113 -7.85 8.13 -7.94
C ASP A 113 -6.94 7.03 -8.50
N LEU A 114 -7.53 6.08 -9.24
CA LEU A 114 -6.84 4.91 -9.78
C LEU A 114 -6.33 5.09 -11.22
N ARG A 115 -6.53 6.26 -11.84
CA ARG A 115 -6.24 6.46 -13.27
C ARG A 115 -4.75 6.24 -13.56
N LEU A 116 -3.88 6.95 -12.84
CA LEU A 116 -2.44 6.88 -13.08
C LEU A 116 -1.84 5.52 -12.76
N ILE A 117 -2.31 4.84 -11.69
CA ILE A 117 -1.80 3.50 -11.39
C ILE A 117 -2.26 2.49 -12.45
N ASN A 118 -3.48 2.61 -12.98
CA ASN A 118 -3.95 1.75 -14.06
C ASN A 118 -3.18 1.99 -15.38
N ASP A 119 -2.81 3.23 -15.68
CA ASP A 119 -1.91 3.54 -16.81
C ASP A 119 -0.53 2.88 -16.64
N VAL A 120 0.02 2.89 -15.42
CA VAL A 120 1.29 2.23 -15.10
C VAL A 120 1.15 0.71 -15.21
N LEU A 121 0.08 0.11 -14.69
CA LEU A 121 -0.17 -1.33 -14.78
C LEU A 121 -0.29 -1.77 -16.24
N ALA A 122 -1.02 -1.01 -17.07
CA ALA A 122 -1.13 -1.26 -18.50
C ALA A 122 0.23 -1.19 -19.22
N GLN A 123 1.08 -0.22 -18.87
CA GLN A 123 2.46 -0.14 -19.39
C GLN A 123 3.26 -1.42 -19.15
N PHE A 124 3.03 -2.10 -18.03
CA PHE A 124 3.71 -3.36 -17.68
C PHE A 124 2.88 -4.61 -17.95
N GLY A 125 1.80 -4.51 -18.73
CA GLY A 125 0.96 -5.64 -19.13
C GLY A 125 0.19 -6.29 -17.97
N GLN A 126 -0.06 -5.55 -16.89
CA GLN A 126 -0.81 -6.01 -15.72
C GLN A 126 -2.30 -5.62 -15.84
N PRO A 127 -3.20 -6.39 -15.24
CA PRO A 127 -4.62 -6.04 -15.19
C PRO A 127 -4.84 -4.74 -14.38
N PRO A 128 -5.90 -3.97 -14.69
CA PRO A 128 -6.25 -2.80 -13.91
C PRO A 128 -6.79 -3.19 -12.52
N VAL A 129 -6.68 -2.26 -11.59
CA VAL A 129 -7.28 -2.33 -10.25
C VAL A 129 -8.53 -1.44 -10.17
N ALA A 130 -9.43 -1.76 -9.25
CA ALA A 130 -10.70 -1.06 -9.05
C ALA A 130 -10.92 -0.74 -7.57
N ALA A 131 -11.68 0.33 -7.29
CA ALA A 131 -12.00 0.73 -5.93
C ALA A 131 -13.19 -0.05 -5.33
N GLY A 132 -13.83 -0.91 -6.12
CA GLY A 132 -15.09 -1.59 -5.83
C GLY A 132 -16.03 -1.54 -7.01
#